data_AF-A0A2A4UCI9-F1
#
_entry.id   AF-A0A2A4UCI9-F1
#
_cell.length_a   1.000
_cell.length_b   1.000
_cell.length_c   1.000
_cell.angle_alpha   90.00
_cell.angle_beta   90.00
_cell.angle_gamma   90.00
#
_symmetry.space_group_name_H-M   'P 1'
#
loop_
_entity.id
_entity.type
_entity.pdbx_description
1 polymer ?
#
loop_
_entity_poly.entity_id
_entity_poly.type
_entity_poly.pdbx_seq_one_letter_code
_entity_poly.pdbx_strand_id
1 'polypeptide(L)'
;MRREESNKHRFKLLMAATLIVVVQLSIPMTVLAHKSRSGNFYMNYTDFISADKKILLDRMYNSNSDFNGVFGDKWGSPLDAYIGITGDGTAVIHANGSGRSEVFRSMTVTEASIDKSIDMILVAAKKAGDFQKNIKAITNEMRKNDKFRELLWTMYARQKLLPIIQLPLGSELKSVEFFFGEQKLIRTASGYTQKSWLDTTTFNLAGQVMSFSRPEKSNNSMKENMRFYRGKNGTLLAVSKADGGEMLFLSRNSDGKITKIIDMRGKTQCEYVYEHSRLMRSKDKANNIYAYDYDDHGRMVNIHYQDGKKMVIKYDRNGSMLSEEYIQ
;
A
#
# COMPACT_ATOMS: atom_id res chain seq x y z
N MET A 1 42.64 8.94 30.23
CA MET A 1 42.55 7.68 29.45
C MET A 1 42.14 6.48 30.31
N ARG A 2 40.96 6.53 30.94
CA ARG A 2 40.31 5.37 31.58
C ARG A 2 38.90 5.77 32.04
N ARG A 3 38.03 6.15 31.09
CA ARG A 3 36.59 6.34 31.35
C ARG A 3 35.69 6.35 30.11
N GLU A 4 36.17 5.89 28.95
CA GLU A 4 35.38 5.85 27.69
C GLU A 4 35.06 4.43 27.18
N GLU A 5 35.55 3.35 27.82
CA GLU A 5 35.33 1.98 27.30
C GLU A 5 34.22 1.17 28.01
N SER A 6 33.50 1.73 28.99
CA SER A 6 32.52 0.96 29.78
C SER A 6 31.06 1.00 29.26
N ASN A 7 30.76 1.78 28.22
CA ASN A 7 29.37 1.94 27.75
C ASN A 7 29.01 1.15 26.48
N LYS A 8 29.88 0.24 26.00
CA LYS A 8 29.62 -0.50 24.76
C LYS A 8 28.86 -1.83 24.91
N HIS A 9 28.48 -2.30 26.10
CA HIS A 9 27.99 -3.69 26.27
C HIS A 9 26.69 -3.89 27.06
N ARG A 10 25.84 -2.87 27.23
CA ARG A 10 24.52 -3.05 27.89
C ARG A 10 23.39 -2.32 27.18
N PHE A 11 22.95 -2.83 26.03
CA PHE A 11 21.58 -2.67 25.53
C PHE A 11 21.25 -3.80 24.55
N LYS A 12 21.27 -5.05 25.06
CA LYS A 12 20.51 -6.16 24.49
C LYS A 12 19.28 -6.34 25.39
N LEU A 13 18.12 -5.83 24.98
CA LEU A 13 16.81 -6.47 25.15
C LEU A 13 15.69 -5.60 24.55
N LEU A 14 14.84 -6.26 23.75
CA LEU A 14 13.49 -5.90 23.29
C LEU A 14 13.27 -4.51 22.68
N MET A 15 13.15 -4.46 21.35
CA MET A 15 12.06 -3.73 20.69
C MET A 15 11.67 -4.44 19.40
N ALA A 16 10.41 -4.87 19.34
CA ALA A 16 9.76 -5.41 18.16
C ALA A 16 9.51 -4.28 17.16
N ALA A 17 10.50 -4.01 16.31
CA ALA A 17 10.28 -3.34 15.05
C ALA A 17 10.32 -4.43 13.98
N THR A 18 9.18 -4.69 13.33
CA THR A 18 9.11 -5.59 12.16
C THR A 18 9.82 -4.90 11.00
N LEU A 19 11.15 -4.93 11.05
CA LEU A 19 12.06 -4.50 10.01
C LEU A 19 12.07 -5.62 8.95
N ILE A 20 11.16 -5.58 7.98
CA ILE A 20 11.27 -6.46 6.80
C ILE A 20 12.37 -5.89 5.91
N VAL A 21 13.62 -6.22 6.26
CA VAL A 21 14.74 -6.14 5.34
C VAL A 21 14.59 -7.31 4.38
N VAL A 22 14.33 -7.03 3.11
CA VAL A 22 14.46 -8.04 2.05
C VAL A 22 15.95 -8.32 1.86
N VAL A 23 16.51 -9.21 2.68
CA VAL A 23 17.77 -9.89 2.38
C VAL A 23 17.41 -11.15 1.60
N GLN A 24 17.68 -11.13 0.29
CA GLN A 24 17.69 -12.33 -0.54
C GLN A 24 18.82 -13.25 -0.09
N LEU A 25 18.47 -14.37 0.54
CA LEU A 25 19.29 -15.57 0.55
C LEU A 25 18.48 -16.69 -0.10
N SER A 26 19.11 -17.36 -1.07
CA SER A 26 18.58 -18.45 -1.88
C SER A 26 18.21 -19.65 -1.01
N ILE A 27 17.00 -19.64 -0.48
CA ILE A 27 16.40 -20.73 0.31
C ILE A 27 15.00 -20.93 -0.27
N PRO A 28 14.51 -22.17 -0.46
CA PRO A 28 13.15 -22.44 -0.95
C PRO A 28 12.15 -21.57 -0.18
N MET A 29 11.34 -20.80 -0.92
CA MET A 29 10.43 -19.77 -0.41
C MET A 29 9.60 -20.28 0.77
N THR A 30 10.03 -19.96 1.98
CA THR A 30 9.19 -20.01 3.17
C THR A 30 8.22 -18.84 3.07
N VAL A 31 6.96 -19.16 2.81
CA VAL A 31 5.82 -18.27 2.95
C VAL A 31 5.84 -17.73 4.39
N LEU A 32 6.27 -16.48 4.57
CA LEU A 32 6.30 -15.81 5.88
C LEU A 32 4.89 -15.32 6.21
N ALA A 33 4.05 -16.23 6.66
CA ALA A 33 2.87 -15.87 7.42
C ALA A 33 3.34 -15.34 8.79
N HIS A 34 2.87 -14.16 9.20
CA HIS A 34 3.30 -13.53 10.44
C HIS A 34 2.08 -13.23 11.32
N LYS A 35 1.95 -13.97 12.43
CA LYS A 35 1.03 -13.60 13.50
C LYS A 35 1.47 -12.29 14.14
N SER A 36 0.79 -11.20 13.79
CA SER A 36 0.93 -9.94 14.52
C SER A 36 0.37 -10.10 15.94
N ARG A 37 0.97 -9.41 16.93
CA ARG A 37 0.40 -9.22 18.29
C ARG A 37 -1.04 -8.66 18.26
N SER A 38 -1.46 -8.08 17.14
CA SER A 38 -2.78 -7.47 16.94
C SER A 38 -3.87 -8.43 16.45
N GLY A 39 -3.60 -9.73 16.29
CA GLY A 39 -4.58 -10.67 15.72
C GLY A 39 -4.85 -10.43 14.23
N ASN A 40 -3.95 -9.73 13.52
CA ASN A 40 -4.08 -9.55 12.08
C ASN A 40 -3.39 -10.70 11.33
N PHE A 41 -4.07 -11.27 10.33
CA PHE A 41 -3.44 -12.15 9.34
C PHE A 41 -2.95 -11.32 8.16
N TYR A 42 -1.69 -11.53 7.80
CA TYR A 42 -1.02 -10.80 6.74
C TYR A 42 -0.19 -11.77 5.90
N MET A 43 -0.29 -11.63 4.59
CA MET A 43 0.37 -12.52 3.64
C MET A 43 0.82 -11.76 2.40
N ASN A 44 2.01 -12.09 1.87
CA ASN A 44 2.56 -11.47 0.68
C ASN A 44 2.90 -12.51 -0.38
N TYR A 45 2.70 -12.13 -1.64
CA TYR A 45 3.07 -12.90 -2.82
C TYR A 45 3.83 -12.01 -3.79
N THR A 46 4.84 -12.59 -4.44
CA THR A 46 5.47 -12.02 -5.63
C THR A 46 4.95 -12.78 -6.84
N ASP A 47 4.06 -12.15 -7.61
CA ASP A 47 3.46 -12.81 -8.76
C ASP A 47 4.36 -12.75 -9.99
N PHE A 48 5.12 -11.66 -10.13
CA PHE A 48 6.00 -11.43 -11.25
C PHE A 48 7.29 -10.75 -10.81
N ILE A 49 8.42 -11.28 -11.28
CA ILE A 49 9.72 -10.63 -11.22
C ILE A 49 10.40 -10.71 -12.59
N SER A 50 10.87 -9.59 -13.11
CA SER A 50 11.70 -9.59 -14.32
C SER A 50 13.08 -10.20 -14.03
N ALA A 51 13.77 -10.70 -15.06
CA ALA A 51 15.07 -11.35 -14.88
C ALA A 51 16.13 -10.44 -14.19
N ASP A 52 16.07 -9.14 -14.48
CA ASP A 52 16.92 -8.10 -13.87
C ASP A 52 16.35 -7.50 -12.58
N LYS A 53 15.19 -8.00 -12.12
CA LYS A 53 14.48 -7.57 -10.91
C LYS A 53 14.06 -6.10 -10.92
N LYS A 54 14.01 -5.45 -12.09
CA LYS A 54 13.54 -4.07 -12.24
C LYS A 54 12.02 -3.95 -12.21
N ILE A 55 11.28 -4.97 -12.64
CA ILE A 55 9.84 -5.09 -12.45
C ILE A 55 9.59 -6.11 -11.34
N LEU A 56 8.87 -5.69 -10.29
CA LEU A 56 8.41 -6.52 -9.20
C LEU A 56 6.93 -6.25 -8.97
N LEU A 57 6.08 -7.27 -9.14
CA LEU A 57 4.65 -7.17 -8.91
C LEU A 57 4.27 -8.05 -7.73
N ASP A 58 4.05 -7.37 -6.61
CA ASP A 58 3.66 -8.00 -5.36
C ASP A 58 2.18 -7.75 -5.05
N ARG A 59 1.62 -8.68 -4.29
CA ARG A 59 0.30 -8.57 -3.69
C ARG A 59 0.36 -8.87 -2.21
N MET A 60 -0.44 -8.15 -1.45
CA MET A 60 -0.45 -8.19 0.01
C MET A 60 -1.88 -8.35 0.49
N TYR A 61 -2.16 -9.44 1.18
CA TYR A 61 -3.41 -9.65 1.88
C TYR A 61 -3.32 -9.14 3.31
N ASN A 62 -4.36 -8.46 3.78
CA ASN A 62 -4.47 -7.99 5.15
C ASN A 62 -5.90 -8.20 5.66
N SER A 63 -6.12 -9.16 6.57
CA SER A 63 -7.48 -9.50 7.04
C SER A 63 -8.23 -8.34 7.70
N ASN A 64 -7.50 -7.38 8.29
CA ASN A 64 -8.07 -6.21 8.94
C ASN A 64 -8.28 -5.02 7.99
N SER A 65 -7.94 -5.15 6.71
CA SER A 65 -8.14 -4.09 5.73
C SER A 65 -9.53 -4.15 5.14
N ASP A 66 -10.15 -2.99 4.91
CA ASP A 66 -11.35 -2.86 4.04
C ASP A 66 -10.98 -2.35 2.65
N PHE A 67 -9.68 -2.31 2.34
CA PHE A 67 -9.18 -1.84 1.06
C PHE A 67 -9.58 -2.81 -0.06
N ASN A 68 -10.14 -2.28 -1.14
CA ASN A 68 -10.49 -3.06 -2.32
C ASN A 68 -9.57 -2.70 -3.49
N GLY A 69 -8.42 -3.37 -3.57
CA GLY A 69 -7.36 -3.06 -4.52
C GLY A 69 -7.59 -3.63 -5.92
N VAL A 70 -6.59 -3.48 -6.78
CA VAL A 70 -6.60 -4.07 -8.12
C VAL A 70 -6.69 -5.59 -8.12
N PHE A 71 -6.39 -6.25 -7.00
CA PHE A 71 -6.48 -7.69 -6.83
C PHE A 71 -7.66 -8.16 -5.98
N GLY A 72 -8.60 -7.28 -5.63
CA GLY A 72 -9.82 -7.62 -4.92
C GLY A 72 -9.83 -7.19 -3.45
N ASP A 73 -10.86 -7.62 -2.74
CA ASP A 73 -11.11 -7.25 -1.35
C ASP A 73 -9.95 -7.67 -0.44
N LYS A 74 -9.50 -6.73 0.40
CA LYS A 74 -8.41 -6.87 1.38
C LYS A 74 -7.02 -7.14 0.77
N TRP A 75 -6.93 -7.19 -0.56
CA TRP A 75 -5.69 -7.29 -1.31
C TRP A 75 -5.20 -5.91 -1.74
N GLY A 76 -3.93 -5.64 -1.51
CA GLY A 76 -3.25 -4.44 -1.97
C GLY A 76 -1.97 -4.77 -2.74
N SER A 77 -1.48 -3.81 -3.49
CA SER A 77 -0.26 -3.90 -4.27
C SER A 77 0.42 -2.54 -4.34
N PRO A 78 1.74 -2.47 -4.60
CA PRO A 78 2.37 -1.21 -5.02
C PRO A 78 1.69 -0.57 -6.25
N LEU A 79 0.97 -1.36 -7.06
CA LEU A 79 0.14 -0.86 -8.16
C LEU A 79 -1.01 0.06 -7.70
N ASP A 80 -1.46 -0.14 -6.47
CA ASP A 80 -2.51 0.64 -5.81
C ASP A 80 -1.98 1.90 -5.15
N ALA A 81 -0.68 2.21 -5.26
CA ALA A 81 -0.10 3.31 -4.52
C ALA A 81 -0.70 4.67 -4.93
N TYR A 82 -1.06 5.46 -3.92
CA TYR A 82 -1.58 6.80 -4.13
C TYR A 82 -1.22 7.74 -2.99
N ILE A 83 -1.35 9.04 -3.25
CA ILE A 83 -1.28 10.10 -2.26
C ILE A 83 -2.64 10.79 -2.19
N GLY A 84 -3.14 10.94 -0.97
CA GLY A 84 -4.27 11.82 -0.65
C GLY A 84 -3.78 13.06 0.08
N ILE A 85 -4.45 14.20 -0.15
CA ILE A 85 -4.10 15.48 0.47
C ILE A 85 -5.39 16.12 0.99
N THR A 86 -5.37 16.50 2.26
CA THR A 86 -6.49 17.15 2.94
C THR A 86 -6.45 18.67 2.80
N GLY A 87 -7.55 19.35 3.15
CA GLY A 87 -7.66 20.81 3.07
C GLY A 87 -6.67 21.58 3.96
N ASP A 88 -6.15 20.95 5.01
CA ASP A 88 -5.09 21.47 5.87
C ASP A 88 -3.68 21.31 5.26
N GLY A 89 -3.56 20.67 4.09
CA GLY A 89 -2.27 20.43 3.42
C GLY A 89 -1.51 19.22 3.96
N THR A 90 -2.09 18.44 4.88
CA THR A 90 -1.54 17.14 5.28
C THR A 90 -1.65 16.16 4.11
N ALA A 91 -0.57 15.44 3.84
CA ALA A 91 -0.51 14.43 2.81
C ALA A 91 -0.36 13.04 3.43
N VAL A 92 -1.10 12.06 2.90
CA VAL A 92 -0.97 10.65 3.28
C VAL A 92 -0.65 9.85 2.04
N ILE A 93 0.50 9.19 2.04
CA ILE A 93 0.87 8.23 1.00
C ILE A 93 0.40 6.85 1.44
N HIS A 94 -0.38 6.18 0.61
CA HIS A 94 -0.79 4.78 0.77
C HIS A 94 0.05 3.94 -0.19
N ALA A 95 1.15 3.39 0.30
CA ALA A 95 2.21 2.82 -0.56
C ALA A 95 1.83 1.48 -1.22
N ASN A 96 0.97 0.67 -0.58
CA ASN A 96 0.59 -0.66 -1.08
C ASN A 96 -0.93 -0.86 -1.12
N GLY A 97 -1.73 0.20 -0.93
CA GLY A 97 -3.18 0.12 -0.85
C GLY A 97 -3.75 -0.49 0.45
N SER A 98 -3.31 -1.67 0.88
CA SER A 98 -3.97 -2.44 1.96
C SER A 98 -3.31 -2.41 3.34
N GLY A 99 -2.20 -1.68 3.55
CA GLY A 99 -1.58 -1.67 4.89
C GLY A 99 -0.52 -0.62 5.18
N ARG A 100 0.38 -0.31 4.24
CA ARG A 100 1.41 0.71 4.49
C ARG A 100 0.90 2.08 4.06
N SER A 101 0.78 2.98 5.02
CA SER A 101 0.57 4.40 4.77
C SER A 101 1.48 5.26 5.64
N GLU A 102 1.82 6.44 5.15
CA GLU A 102 2.76 7.36 5.79
C GLU A 102 2.25 8.79 5.70
N VAL A 103 2.34 9.52 6.81
CA VAL A 103 1.85 10.89 6.94
C VAL A 103 2.99 11.89 6.76
N PHE A 104 2.74 12.90 5.93
CA PHE A 104 3.64 14.00 5.64
C PHE A 104 2.96 15.33 5.99
N ARG A 105 3.68 16.20 6.71
CA ARG A 105 3.21 17.55 7.05
C ARG A 105 4.30 18.59 6.77
N SER A 106 3.86 19.82 6.50
CA SER A 106 4.73 21.00 6.51
C SER A 106 4.62 21.70 7.86
N MET A 107 5.58 22.57 8.20
CA MET A 107 5.50 23.42 9.41
C MET A 107 4.33 24.40 9.37
N THR A 108 3.71 24.60 8.20
CA THR A 108 2.56 25.48 8.02
C THR A 108 1.23 24.85 8.45
N VAL A 109 1.19 23.52 8.68
CA VAL A 109 -0.01 22.83 9.18
C VAL A 109 -0.19 23.19 10.66
N THR A 110 -1.34 23.78 11.01
CA THR A 110 -1.68 24.22 12.37
C THR A 110 -2.96 23.55 12.85
N GLU A 111 -3.22 23.56 14.17
CA GLU A 111 -4.50 23.09 14.72
C GLU A 111 -5.70 23.82 14.09
N ALA A 112 -5.58 25.14 13.86
CA ALA A 112 -6.63 25.92 13.21
C ALA A 112 -6.89 25.50 11.75
N SER A 113 -5.84 25.13 11.00
CA SER A 113 -6.04 24.62 9.63
C SER A 113 -6.66 23.22 9.64
N ILE A 114 -6.27 22.36 10.59
CA ILE A 114 -6.88 21.04 10.81
C ILE A 114 -8.37 21.20 11.13
N ASP A 115 -8.73 22.12 12.01
CA ASP A 115 -10.13 22.39 12.37
C ASP A 115 -10.96 22.84 11.18
N LYS A 116 -10.43 23.76 10.38
CA LYS A 116 -11.10 24.18 9.14
C LYS A 116 -11.30 23.01 8.17
N SER A 117 -10.31 22.12 8.05
CA SER A 117 -10.39 20.91 7.23
C SER A 117 -11.48 19.96 7.74
N ILE A 118 -11.57 19.77 9.05
CA ILE A 118 -12.61 18.97 9.71
C ILE A 118 -14.01 19.56 9.49
N ASP A 119 -14.18 20.87 9.66
CA ASP A 119 -15.47 21.54 9.44
C ASP A 119 -15.97 21.34 8.00
N MET A 120 -15.07 21.42 7.03
CA MET A 120 -15.40 21.14 5.62
C MET A 120 -15.87 19.69 5.43
N ILE A 121 -15.19 18.72 6.05
CA ILE A 121 -15.59 17.31 6.01
C ILE A 121 -16.98 17.12 6.63
N LEU A 122 -17.27 17.75 7.77
CA LEU A 122 -18.58 17.66 8.43
C LEU A 122 -19.71 18.27 7.58
N VAL A 123 -19.43 19.39 6.89
CA VAL A 123 -20.38 19.99 5.93
C VAL A 123 -20.62 19.05 4.75
N ALA A 124 -19.58 18.42 4.20
CA ALA A 124 -19.71 17.44 3.13
C ALA A 124 -20.51 16.20 3.58
N ALA A 125 -20.23 15.65 4.76
CA ALA A 125 -20.96 14.54 5.35
C ALA A 125 -22.46 14.83 5.47
N LYS A 126 -22.81 16.02 5.97
CA LYS A 126 -24.21 16.45 6.07
C LYS A 126 -24.88 16.52 4.69
N LYS A 127 -24.18 17.01 3.66
CA LYS A 127 -24.70 17.06 2.28
C LYS A 127 -24.87 15.68 1.66
N ALA A 128 -24.00 14.73 1.99
CA ALA A 128 -24.09 13.34 1.54
C ALA A 128 -25.23 12.57 2.21
N GLY A 129 -25.83 13.10 3.29
CA GLY A 129 -26.81 12.39 4.09
C GLY A 129 -26.18 11.42 5.11
N ASP A 130 -24.86 11.48 5.29
CA ASP A 130 -24.09 10.67 6.24
C ASP A 130 -24.27 11.23 7.66
N PHE A 131 -25.50 11.13 8.19
CA PHE A 131 -25.86 11.68 9.50
C PHE A 131 -25.16 10.91 10.63
N GLN A 132 -24.19 11.56 11.26
CA GLN A 132 -23.39 10.98 12.34
C GLN A 132 -24.01 11.28 13.71
N LYS A 133 -24.51 10.25 14.42
CA LYS A 133 -25.06 10.40 15.80
C LYS A 133 -24.01 10.80 16.85
N ASN A 134 -22.71 10.83 16.50
CA ASN A 134 -21.59 11.09 17.41
C ASN A 134 -20.55 12.09 16.86
N ILE A 135 -20.99 13.25 16.36
CA ILE A 135 -20.13 14.26 15.73
C ILE A 135 -18.87 14.56 16.56
N LYS A 136 -19.02 14.80 17.87
CA LYS A 136 -17.89 15.13 18.76
C LYS A 136 -16.81 14.03 18.79
N ALA A 137 -17.20 12.76 18.83
CA ALA A 137 -16.25 11.65 18.84
C ALA A 137 -15.48 11.58 17.52
N ILE A 138 -16.17 11.78 16.40
CA ILE A 138 -15.59 11.70 15.05
C ILE A 138 -14.69 12.91 14.78
N THR A 139 -15.08 14.10 15.22
CA THR A 139 -14.22 15.30 15.20
C THR A 139 -12.92 15.03 15.95
N ASN A 140 -13.01 14.45 17.16
CA ASN A 140 -11.83 14.11 17.96
C ASN A 140 -10.97 13.04 17.29
N GLU A 141 -11.58 12.05 16.65
CA GLU A 141 -10.86 11.02 15.89
C GLU A 141 -10.14 11.64 14.69
N MET A 142 -10.82 12.46 13.88
CA MET A 142 -10.21 13.16 12.75
C MET A 142 -9.04 14.07 13.16
N ARG A 143 -9.09 14.70 14.35
CA ARG A 143 -7.98 15.53 14.84
C ARG A 143 -6.74 14.67 15.17
N LYS A 144 -6.94 13.52 15.80
CA LYS A 144 -5.86 12.64 16.25
C LYS A 144 -5.31 11.72 15.16
N ASN A 145 -6.09 11.45 14.13
CA ASN A 145 -5.81 10.46 13.11
C ASN A 145 -5.83 11.07 11.70
N ASP A 146 -4.66 11.45 11.22
CA ASP A 146 -4.50 12.05 9.88
C ASP A 146 -4.97 11.15 8.76
N LYS A 147 -4.75 9.83 8.90
CA LYS A 147 -5.13 8.83 7.90
C LYS A 147 -6.64 8.72 7.79
N PHE A 148 -7.35 8.77 8.92
CA PHE A 148 -8.80 8.82 8.94
C PHE A 148 -9.36 10.12 8.36
N ARG A 149 -8.74 11.27 8.71
CA ARG A 149 -9.13 12.57 8.15
C ARG A 149 -8.93 12.62 6.63
N GLU A 150 -7.81 12.10 6.14
CA GLU A 150 -7.53 11.99 4.70
C GLU A 150 -8.50 11.05 3.99
N LEU A 151 -8.78 9.87 4.56
CA LEU A 151 -9.75 8.94 4.01
C LEU A 151 -11.11 9.61 3.76
N LEU A 152 -11.62 10.33 4.76
CA LEU A 152 -12.89 11.06 4.65
C LEU A 152 -12.82 12.18 3.62
N TRP A 153 -11.72 12.96 3.61
CA TRP A 153 -11.52 14.00 2.61
C TRP A 153 -11.58 13.44 1.19
N THR A 154 -10.81 12.38 0.93
CA THR A 154 -10.74 11.70 -0.38
C THR A 154 -12.08 11.10 -0.77
N MET A 155 -12.81 10.49 0.17
CA MET A 155 -14.16 9.96 -0.07
C MET A 155 -15.12 11.05 -0.55
N TYR A 156 -15.21 12.17 0.17
CA TYR A 156 -16.11 13.27 -0.21
C TYR A 156 -15.61 14.04 -1.43
N ALA A 157 -14.31 14.10 -1.69
CA ALA A 157 -13.76 14.68 -2.91
C ALA A 157 -14.15 13.86 -4.15
N ARG A 158 -14.16 12.52 -4.07
CA ARG A 158 -14.66 11.64 -5.13
C ARG A 158 -16.14 11.84 -5.42
N GLN A 159 -16.93 12.17 -4.40
CA GLN A 159 -18.34 12.55 -4.52
C GLN A 159 -18.53 14.00 -5.00
N LYS A 160 -17.44 14.74 -5.28
CA LYS A 160 -17.44 16.17 -5.66
C LYS A 160 -18.02 17.10 -4.58
N LEU A 161 -18.03 16.67 -3.33
CA LEU A 161 -18.46 17.48 -2.18
C LEU A 161 -17.31 18.25 -1.53
N LEU A 162 -16.07 17.82 -1.77
CA LEU A 162 -14.83 18.52 -1.40
C LEU A 162 -13.94 18.71 -2.64
N PRO A 163 -13.05 19.72 -2.63
CA PRO A 163 -12.10 19.91 -3.73
C PRO A 163 -10.96 18.89 -3.68
N ILE A 164 -10.41 18.55 -4.85
CA ILE A 164 -9.13 17.86 -4.96
C ILE A 164 -8.03 18.89 -4.65
N ILE A 165 -7.27 18.65 -3.58
CA ILE A 165 -6.23 19.58 -3.14
C ILE A 165 -4.94 19.33 -3.89
N GLN A 166 -4.36 20.41 -4.42
CA GLN A 166 -2.99 20.43 -4.90
C GLN A 166 -2.16 21.37 -4.03
N LEU A 167 -1.01 20.90 -3.57
CA LEU A 167 -0.09 21.76 -2.82
C LEU A 167 0.52 22.82 -3.75
N PRO A 168 0.89 24.00 -3.22
CA PRO A 168 1.66 24.99 -3.97
C PRO A 168 2.93 24.38 -4.59
N LEU A 169 3.26 24.78 -5.82
CA LEU A 169 4.47 24.31 -6.51
C LEU A 169 5.72 24.54 -5.63
N GLY A 170 6.56 23.52 -5.49
CA GLY A 170 7.76 23.58 -4.66
C GLY A 170 7.54 23.31 -3.17
N SER A 171 6.30 23.06 -2.73
CA SER A 171 6.02 22.66 -1.34
C SER A 171 6.82 21.41 -0.96
N GLU A 172 7.50 21.47 0.19
CA GLU A 172 8.21 20.37 0.80
C GLU A 172 7.56 20.01 2.14
N LEU A 173 7.19 18.74 2.28
CA LEU A 173 6.62 18.16 3.50
C LEU A 173 7.58 17.08 4.02
N LYS A 174 7.62 16.92 5.34
CA LYS A 174 8.42 15.89 6.01
C LYS A 174 7.50 14.84 6.62
N SER A 175 7.99 13.60 6.66
CA SER A 175 7.30 12.54 7.38
C SER A 175 7.24 12.85 8.87
N VAL A 176 6.08 12.59 9.49
CA VAL A 176 5.87 12.74 10.93
C VAL A 176 5.93 11.41 11.69
N GLU A 177 6.07 10.29 10.97
CA GLU A 177 6.06 8.94 11.54
C GLU A 177 7.48 8.32 11.64
N PHE A 178 8.43 8.79 10.83
CA PHE A 178 9.79 8.25 10.77
C PHE A 178 10.83 9.21 11.36
N PHE A 179 11.44 8.81 12.47
CA PHE A 179 12.46 9.60 13.18
C PHE A 179 13.90 9.34 12.69
N PHE A 180 14.11 8.33 11.84
CA PHE A 180 15.42 7.99 11.29
C PHE A 180 15.45 8.21 9.78
N GLY A 181 16.18 9.24 9.33
CA GLY A 181 16.29 9.65 7.93
C GLY A 181 15.11 10.51 7.47
N GLU A 182 15.39 11.75 7.01
CA GLU A 182 14.33 12.65 6.56
C GLU A 182 13.65 12.10 5.29
N GLN A 183 12.47 11.51 5.43
CA GLN A 183 11.59 11.25 4.31
C GLN A 183 10.88 12.55 3.92
N LYS A 184 10.91 12.86 2.63
CA LYS A 184 10.36 14.11 2.08
C LYS A 184 9.36 13.83 0.99
N LEU A 185 8.33 14.68 0.94
CA LEU A 185 7.39 14.75 -0.16
C LEU A 185 7.49 16.15 -0.77
N ILE A 186 7.74 16.20 -2.07
CA ILE A 186 7.98 17.44 -2.80
C ILE A 186 6.94 17.59 -3.91
N ARG A 187 6.24 18.73 -3.95
CA ARG A 187 5.36 19.10 -5.07
C ARG A 187 6.19 19.60 -6.25
N THR A 188 6.14 18.89 -7.37
CA THR A 188 6.84 19.24 -8.64
C THR A 188 5.88 19.89 -9.64
N ALA A 189 6.28 20.19 -10.89
CA ALA A 189 5.31 20.68 -11.88
C ALA A 189 4.31 19.58 -12.29
N SER A 190 4.81 18.35 -12.50
CA SER A 190 4.03 17.21 -13.00
C SER A 190 3.27 16.42 -11.93
N GLY A 191 3.55 16.66 -10.65
CA GLY A 191 2.87 15.98 -9.55
C GLY A 191 3.65 16.05 -8.25
N TYR A 192 3.98 14.89 -7.69
CA TYR A 192 4.64 14.77 -6.39
C TYR A 192 5.77 13.76 -6.45
N THR A 193 6.84 14.01 -5.70
CA THR A 193 7.97 13.11 -5.54
C THR A 193 8.18 12.83 -4.06
N GLN A 194 8.00 11.58 -3.66
CA GLN A 194 8.43 11.07 -2.37
C GLN A 194 9.89 10.63 -2.48
N LYS A 195 10.75 11.16 -1.61
CA LYS A 195 12.11 10.67 -1.39
C LYS A 195 12.16 10.01 -0.02
N SER A 196 12.32 8.69 -0.01
CA SER A 196 12.60 7.92 1.21
C SER A 196 14.09 7.59 1.27
N TRP A 197 14.51 6.89 2.33
CA TRP A 197 15.91 6.51 2.50
C TRP A 197 16.43 5.58 1.39
N LEU A 198 15.57 4.72 0.86
CA LEU A 198 15.92 3.73 -0.15
C LEU A 198 15.28 4.05 -1.50
N ASP A 199 14.03 4.52 -1.51
CA ASP A 199 13.24 4.55 -2.74
C ASP A 199 12.76 5.97 -3.06
N THR A 200 12.62 6.27 -4.36
CA THR A 200 11.90 7.45 -4.85
C THR A 200 10.64 7.00 -5.55
N THR A 201 9.51 7.58 -5.15
CA THR A 201 8.21 7.33 -5.79
C THR A 201 7.69 8.63 -6.37
N THR A 202 7.18 8.59 -7.60
CA THR A 202 6.49 9.74 -8.19
C THR A 202 5.00 9.49 -8.33
N PHE A 203 4.22 10.55 -8.18
CA PHE A 203 2.78 10.56 -8.34
C PHE A 203 2.38 11.71 -9.28
N ASN A 204 1.28 11.55 -10.02
CA ASN A 204 0.72 12.65 -10.82
C ASN A 204 -0.09 13.63 -9.93
N LEU A 205 -0.64 14.69 -10.54
CA LEU A 205 -1.47 15.68 -9.86
C LEU A 205 -2.76 15.12 -9.24
N ALA A 206 -3.26 14.00 -9.75
CA ALA A 206 -4.41 13.28 -9.21
C ALA A 206 -4.01 12.32 -8.08
N GLY A 207 -2.74 12.34 -7.66
CA GLY A 207 -2.21 11.53 -6.58
C GLY A 207 -1.94 10.07 -6.93
N GLN A 208 -1.94 9.70 -8.21
CA GLN A 208 -1.75 8.32 -8.63
C GLN A 208 -0.28 8.03 -8.88
N VAL A 209 0.22 6.86 -8.44
CA VAL A 209 1.62 6.48 -8.68
C VAL A 209 1.95 6.43 -10.17
N MET A 210 3.12 6.95 -10.52
CA MET A 210 3.66 7.08 -11.88
C MET A 210 5.00 6.37 -12.06
N SER A 211 5.84 6.31 -11.02
CA SER A 211 7.09 5.54 -11.07
C SER A 211 7.65 5.18 -9.70
N PHE A 212 8.49 4.13 -9.71
CA PHE A 212 9.33 3.73 -8.58
C PHE A 212 10.79 3.65 -9.00
N SER A 213 11.66 4.16 -8.14
CA SER A 213 13.12 4.12 -8.27
C SER A 213 13.74 3.54 -7.02
N ARG A 214 14.74 2.65 -7.18
CA ARG A 214 15.56 2.11 -6.07
C ARG A 214 17.03 2.43 -6.32
N PRO A 215 17.90 2.40 -5.30
CA PRO A 215 19.31 2.67 -5.46
C PRO A 215 19.94 1.50 -6.22
N GLU A 216 20.78 1.79 -7.22
CA GLU A 216 21.67 0.79 -7.79
C GLU A 216 22.78 0.47 -6.77
N LYS A 217 22.94 -0.83 -6.45
CA LYS A 217 23.94 -1.32 -5.48
C LYS A 217 25.37 -0.84 -5.76
N SER A 218 25.69 -0.47 -7.01
CA SER A 218 27.05 -0.12 -7.44
C SER A 218 27.47 1.32 -7.14
N ASN A 219 26.52 2.26 -6.97
CA ASN A 219 26.87 3.68 -6.83
C ASN A 219 25.89 4.53 -6.01
N ASN A 220 24.89 3.90 -5.37
CA ASN A 220 23.85 4.61 -4.62
C ASN A 220 23.04 5.62 -5.46
N SER A 221 23.12 5.53 -6.80
CA SER A 221 22.32 6.36 -7.70
C SER A 221 20.90 5.81 -7.77
N MET A 222 19.92 6.70 -7.64
CA MET A 222 18.51 6.35 -7.76
C MET A 222 18.16 6.23 -9.23
N LYS A 223 18.00 5.00 -9.73
CA LYS A 223 17.46 4.76 -11.08
C LYS A 223 15.99 4.41 -11.00
N GLU A 224 15.23 5.03 -11.88
CA GLU A 224 13.87 4.62 -12.15
C GLU A 224 13.90 3.17 -12.63
N ASN A 225 13.10 2.32 -11.98
CA ASN A 225 13.07 0.90 -12.27
C ASN A 225 11.73 0.51 -12.89
N MET A 226 10.64 1.17 -12.46
CA MET A 226 9.29 0.90 -12.96
C MET A 226 8.54 2.18 -13.31
N ARG A 227 7.80 2.14 -14.43
CA ARG A 227 6.84 3.16 -14.88
C ARG A 227 5.43 2.61 -14.94
N PHE A 228 4.45 3.47 -14.69
CA PHE A 228 3.04 3.16 -14.65
C PHE A 228 2.30 3.95 -15.73
N TYR A 229 1.50 3.25 -16.55
CA TYR A 229 0.76 3.86 -17.66
C TYR A 229 -0.74 3.80 -17.38
N ARG A 230 -1.38 4.98 -17.39
CA ARG A 230 -2.80 5.13 -17.02
C ARG A 230 -3.62 5.62 -18.20
N GLY A 231 -4.86 5.13 -18.29
CA GLY A 231 -5.85 5.63 -19.25
C GLY A 231 -6.48 6.96 -18.80
N LYS A 232 -7.37 7.52 -19.63
CA LYS A 232 -8.06 8.80 -19.35
C LYS A 232 -8.80 8.85 -18.01
N ASN A 233 -9.30 7.71 -17.54
CA ASN A 233 -10.03 7.61 -16.27
C ASN A 233 -9.13 7.24 -15.08
N GLY A 234 -7.79 7.28 -15.25
CA GLY A 234 -6.84 6.95 -14.20
C GLY A 234 -6.57 5.45 -14.00
N THR A 235 -7.31 4.59 -14.71
CA THR A 235 -7.11 3.13 -14.70
C THR A 235 -5.70 2.78 -15.12
N LEU A 236 -4.99 1.99 -14.31
CA LEU A 236 -3.67 1.48 -14.65
C LEU A 236 -3.79 0.40 -15.74
N LEU A 237 -3.20 0.67 -16.90
CA LEU A 237 -3.28 -0.19 -18.09
C LEU A 237 -2.03 -1.06 -18.26
N ALA A 238 -0.87 -0.52 -17.89
CA ALA A 238 0.40 -1.21 -18.07
C ALA A 238 1.46 -0.72 -17.08
N VAL A 239 2.48 -1.54 -16.93
CA VAL A 239 3.74 -1.21 -16.23
C VAL A 239 4.92 -1.55 -17.11
N SER A 240 6.01 -0.81 -17.02
CA SER A 240 7.23 -1.12 -17.77
C SER A 240 8.47 -0.92 -16.92
N LYS A 241 9.60 -1.43 -17.41
CA LYS A 241 10.91 -0.92 -17.00
C LYS A 241 11.05 0.53 -17.42
N ALA A 242 11.83 1.30 -16.65
CA ALA A 242 12.10 2.69 -17.02
C ALA A 242 12.92 2.84 -18.31
N ASP A 243 13.75 1.85 -18.66
CA ASP A 243 14.46 1.81 -19.94
C ASP A 243 13.56 1.39 -21.12
N GLY A 244 12.31 1.01 -20.86
CA GLY A 244 11.36 0.55 -21.87
C GLY A 244 11.62 -0.87 -22.39
N GLY A 245 12.67 -1.56 -21.91
CA GLY A 245 13.08 -2.87 -22.44
C GLY A 245 12.11 -4.02 -22.12
N GLU A 246 11.17 -3.81 -21.19
CA GLU A 246 10.11 -4.77 -20.87
C GLU A 246 8.85 -4.03 -20.43
N MET A 247 7.70 -4.48 -20.91
CA MET A 247 6.38 -3.91 -20.59
C MET A 247 5.37 -5.03 -20.37
N LEU A 248 4.50 -4.84 -19.39
CA LEU A 248 3.42 -5.73 -19.02
C LEU A 248 2.09 -5.00 -19.12
N PHE A 249 1.14 -5.60 -19.83
CA PHE A 249 -0.22 -5.12 -19.98
C PHE A 249 -1.14 -5.81 -18.97
N LEU A 250 -2.09 -5.06 -18.42
CA LEU A 250 -3.00 -5.52 -17.37
C LEU A 250 -4.40 -5.67 -17.97
N SER A 251 -4.87 -6.91 -18.13
CA SER A 251 -6.27 -7.17 -18.46
C SER A 251 -7.13 -7.10 -17.21
N ARG A 252 -8.38 -6.65 -17.34
CA ARG A 252 -9.29 -6.46 -16.22
C ARG A 252 -10.68 -7.04 -16.48
N ASN A 253 -11.40 -7.39 -15.43
CA ASN A 253 -12.84 -7.69 -15.48
C ASN A 253 -13.70 -6.41 -15.37
N SER A 254 -15.02 -6.56 -15.40
CA SER A 254 -16.00 -5.46 -15.25
C SER A 254 -15.87 -4.70 -13.93
N ASP A 255 -15.45 -5.37 -12.86
CA ASP A 255 -15.24 -4.78 -11.54
C ASP A 255 -13.89 -4.04 -11.45
N GLY A 256 -13.15 -3.98 -12.56
CA GLY A 256 -11.84 -3.34 -12.66
C GLY A 256 -10.70 -4.15 -12.02
N LYS A 257 -10.90 -5.41 -11.63
CA LYS A 257 -9.85 -6.28 -11.06
C LYS A 257 -8.96 -6.84 -12.16
N ILE A 258 -7.65 -6.93 -11.89
CA ILE A 258 -6.69 -7.49 -12.83
C ILE A 258 -6.94 -8.99 -12.97
N THR A 259 -7.22 -9.46 -14.18
CA THR A 259 -7.44 -10.89 -14.47
C THR A 259 -6.22 -11.54 -15.11
N LYS A 260 -5.41 -10.77 -15.85
CA LYS A 260 -4.18 -11.26 -16.47
C LYS A 260 -3.10 -10.19 -16.50
N ILE A 261 -1.86 -10.64 -16.39
CA ILE A 261 -0.66 -9.87 -16.72
C ILE A 261 -0.06 -10.48 -17.97
N ILE A 262 0.13 -9.67 -19.01
CA ILE A 262 0.51 -10.12 -20.36
C ILE A 262 1.78 -9.38 -20.80
N ASP A 263 2.77 -10.09 -21.34
CA ASP A 263 3.99 -9.46 -21.85
C ASP A 263 3.82 -8.86 -23.27
N MET A 264 4.87 -8.20 -23.77
CA MET A 264 4.87 -7.59 -25.10
C MET A 264 4.71 -8.57 -26.27
N ARG A 265 4.87 -9.87 -26.03
CA ARG A 265 4.69 -10.93 -27.02
C ARG A 265 3.27 -11.52 -26.97
N GLY A 266 2.39 -10.98 -26.13
CA GLY A 266 1.05 -11.49 -25.90
C GLY A 266 1.00 -12.73 -25.01
N LYS A 267 2.12 -13.14 -24.39
CA LYS A 267 2.15 -14.29 -23.49
C LYS A 267 1.64 -13.89 -22.12
N THR A 268 0.63 -14.63 -21.63
CA THR A 268 0.14 -14.48 -20.27
C THR A 268 1.19 -14.95 -19.27
N GLN A 269 1.55 -14.07 -18.35
CA GLN A 269 2.55 -14.29 -17.30
C GLN A 269 1.88 -14.64 -15.97
N CYS A 270 0.75 -14.01 -15.66
CA CYS A 270 0.00 -14.28 -14.42
C CYS A 270 -1.50 -14.28 -14.72
N GLU A 271 -2.27 -15.05 -13.96
CA GLU A 271 -3.72 -15.20 -14.11
C GLU A 271 -4.42 -15.15 -12.75
N TYR A 272 -5.61 -14.53 -12.73
CA TYR A 272 -6.41 -14.32 -11.53
C TYR A 272 -7.88 -14.60 -11.81
N VAL A 273 -8.54 -15.32 -10.90
CA VAL A 273 -9.95 -15.70 -10.98
C VAL A 273 -10.68 -15.15 -9.77
N TYR A 274 -11.89 -14.64 -10.01
CA TYR A 274 -12.68 -13.90 -9.03
C TYR A 274 -14.10 -14.44 -8.91
N GLU A 275 -14.67 -14.24 -7.72
CA GLU A 275 -16.09 -14.34 -7.44
C GLU A 275 -16.49 -13.13 -6.58
N HIS A 276 -17.45 -12.32 -7.04
CA HIS A 276 -17.91 -11.09 -6.35
C HIS A 276 -16.75 -10.20 -5.83
N SER A 277 -15.78 -9.87 -6.71
CA SER A 277 -14.55 -9.12 -6.35
C SER A 277 -13.58 -9.77 -5.35
N ARG A 278 -13.87 -10.98 -4.85
CA ARG A 278 -12.93 -11.79 -4.06
C ARG A 278 -12.05 -12.61 -4.97
N LEU A 279 -10.75 -12.59 -4.72
CA LEU A 279 -9.78 -13.39 -5.48
C LEU A 279 -9.87 -14.85 -5.04
N MET A 280 -10.37 -15.72 -5.90
CA MET A 280 -10.55 -17.14 -5.61
C MET A 280 -9.35 -17.99 -6.01
N ARG A 281 -8.62 -17.58 -7.05
CA ARG A 281 -7.43 -18.29 -7.54
C ARG A 281 -6.43 -17.33 -8.16
N SER A 282 -5.15 -17.60 -7.97
CA SER A 282 -4.05 -16.93 -8.68
C SER A 282 -3.02 -17.92 -9.20
N LYS A 283 -2.44 -17.58 -10.34
CA LYS A 283 -1.28 -18.25 -10.93
C LYS A 283 -0.19 -17.23 -11.20
N ASP A 284 1.00 -17.44 -10.65
CA ASP A 284 2.14 -16.55 -10.81
C ASP A 284 2.98 -16.85 -12.08
N LYS A 285 4.01 -16.04 -12.33
CA LYS A 285 4.97 -16.21 -13.44
C LYS A 285 5.70 -17.56 -13.40
N ALA A 286 5.93 -18.11 -12.21
CA ALA A 286 6.59 -19.39 -12.01
C ALA A 286 5.63 -20.59 -12.14
N ASN A 287 4.35 -20.33 -12.48
CA ASN A 287 3.25 -21.29 -12.56
C ASN A 287 2.79 -21.86 -11.21
N ASN A 288 3.16 -21.28 -10.07
CA ASN A 288 2.57 -21.67 -8.79
C ASN A 288 1.09 -21.28 -8.77
N ILE A 289 0.24 -22.21 -8.35
CA ILE A 289 -1.21 -21.99 -8.21
C ILE A 289 -1.58 -21.94 -6.73
N TYR A 290 -2.34 -20.91 -6.38
CA TYR A 290 -2.95 -20.71 -5.07
C TYR A 290 -4.45 -20.53 -5.24
N ALA A 291 -5.26 -21.22 -4.44
CA ALA A 291 -6.70 -20.98 -4.32
C ALA A 291 -7.05 -20.56 -2.89
N TYR A 292 -8.07 -19.72 -2.76
CA TYR A 292 -8.39 -19.05 -1.49
C TYR A 292 -9.86 -19.24 -1.14
N ASP A 293 -10.12 -19.63 0.11
CA ASP A 293 -11.46 -19.60 0.68
C ASP A 293 -11.56 -18.46 1.68
N TYR A 294 -12.74 -17.86 1.76
CA TYR A 294 -13.04 -16.77 2.67
C TYR A 294 -14.27 -17.11 3.52
N ASP A 295 -14.31 -16.59 4.73
CA ASP A 295 -15.53 -16.60 5.55
C ASP A 295 -16.52 -15.50 5.13
N ASP A 296 -17.67 -15.46 5.80
CA ASP A 296 -18.75 -14.50 5.52
C ASP A 296 -18.34 -13.04 5.75
N HIS A 297 -17.28 -12.80 6.54
CA HIS A 297 -16.70 -11.48 6.78
C HIS A 297 -15.61 -11.12 5.75
N GLY A 298 -15.39 -11.96 4.74
CA GLY A 298 -14.37 -11.78 3.70
C GLY A 298 -12.95 -12.02 4.20
N ARG A 299 -12.77 -12.70 5.33
CA ARG A 299 -11.44 -13.07 5.86
C ARG A 299 -11.01 -14.41 5.29
N MET A 300 -9.76 -14.51 4.85
CA MET A 300 -9.22 -15.73 4.26
C MET A 300 -9.10 -16.82 5.32
N VAL A 301 -9.73 -17.97 5.09
CA VAL A 301 -9.73 -19.12 6.02
C VAL A 301 -8.96 -20.32 5.48
N ASN A 302 -8.75 -20.41 4.15
CA ASN A 302 -7.87 -21.42 3.56
C ASN A 302 -7.03 -20.84 2.42
N ILE A 303 -5.83 -21.40 2.28
CA ILE A 303 -5.01 -21.31 1.07
C ILE A 303 -4.73 -22.74 0.61
N HIS A 304 -5.16 -23.09 -0.59
CA HIS A 304 -4.85 -24.38 -1.22
C HIS A 304 -3.68 -24.23 -2.17
N TYR A 305 -2.70 -25.13 -2.07
CA TYR A 305 -1.51 -25.17 -2.89
C TYR A 305 -1.63 -26.23 -3.98
N GLN A 306 -0.91 -26.03 -5.09
CA GLN A 306 -0.94 -26.93 -6.24
C GLN A 306 -0.47 -28.37 -5.96
N ASP A 307 0.30 -28.58 -4.89
CA ASP A 307 0.78 -29.89 -4.46
C ASP A 307 -0.23 -30.63 -3.55
N GLY A 308 -1.44 -30.09 -3.41
CA GLY A 308 -2.52 -30.67 -2.60
C GLY A 308 -2.50 -30.25 -1.13
N LYS A 309 -1.43 -29.60 -0.67
CA LYS A 309 -1.34 -29.07 0.70
C LYS A 309 -2.25 -27.88 0.88
N LYS A 310 -2.54 -27.53 2.13
CA LYS A 310 -3.25 -26.29 2.45
C LYS A 310 -2.77 -25.62 3.72
N MET A 311 -2.98 -24.31 3.81
CA MET A 311 -2.94 -23.55 5.06
C MET A 311 -4.37 -23.27 5.51
N VAL A 312 -4.66 -23.50 6.78
CA VAL A 312 -5.92 -23.13 7.43
C VAL A 312 -5.68 -21.97 8.38
N ILE A 313 -6.50 -20.93 8.31
CA ILE A 313 -6.45 -19.76 9.18
C ILE A 313 -7.72 -19.72 10.02
N LYS A 314 -7.57 -19.61 11.34
CA LYS A 314 -8.69 -19.53 12.28
C LYS A 314 -8.73 -18.17 12.95
N TYR A 315 -9.93 -17.62 13.10
CA TYR A 315 -10.16 -16.35 13.78
C TYR A 315 -11.11 -16.53 14.97
N ASP A 316 -11.00 -15.64 15.94
CA ASP A 316 -11.97 -15.50 17.01
C ASP A 316 -13.22 -14.73 16.54
N ARG A 317 -14.18 -14.61 17.46
CA ARG A 317 -15.45 -13.88 17.24
C ARG A 317 -15.24 -12.38 17.00
N ASN A 318 -14.11 -11.81 17.41
CA ASN A 318 -13.82 -10.39 17.34
C ASN A 318 -13.04 -9.99 16.09
N GLY A 319 -12.69 -10.93 15.21
CA GLY A 319 -11.87 -10.60 14.05
C GLY A 319 -10.44 -11.11 14.13
N SER A 320 -9.96 -11.48 15.32
CA SER A 320 -8.53 -11.68 15.59
C SER A 320 -8.09 -13.09 15.23
N MET A 321 -6.99 -13.21 14.51
CA MET A 321 -6.38 -14.48 14.14
C MET A 321 -5.91 -15.25 15.38
N LEU A 322 -6.42 -16.46 15.53
CA LEU A 322 -6.08 -17.41 16.59
C LEU A 322 -4.86 -18.25 16.18
N SER A 323 -4.94 -18.92 15.04
CA SER A 323 -3.88 -19.80 14.52
C SER A 323 -3.84 -19.81 12.99
N GLU A 324 -2.68 -20.23 12.48
CA GLU A 324 -2.46 -20.66 11.12
C GLU A 324 -1.81 -22.04 11.16
N GLU A 325 -2.31 -22.98 10.37
CA GLU A 325 -1.90 -24.39 10.41
C GLU A 325 -1.65 -24.88 8.99
N TYR A 326 -0.43 -25.35 8.72
CA TYR A 326 -0.09 -26.03 7.47
C TYR A 326 -0.46 -27.50 7.55
N ILE A 327 -1.27 -27.96 6.61
CA ILE A 327 -1.76 -29.33 6.51
C ILE A 327 -1.15 -29.98 5.26
N GLN A 328 -0.57 -31.16 5.47
CA GLN A 328 0.00 -32.01 4.43
C GLN A 328 -1.04 -32.96 3.86
#